data_AF-A0A9P6FFH9-F1
#
_entry.id   AF-A0A9P6FFH9-F1
#
_cell.length_a   1.000
_cell.length_b   1.000
_cell.length_c   1.000
_cell.angle_alpha   90.00
_cell.angle_beta   90.00
_cell.angle_gamma   90.00
#
_symmetry.space_group_name_H-M   'P 1'
#
loop_
_entity.id
_entity.type
_entity.pdbx_description
1 polymer ?
#
loop_
_entity_poly.entity_id
_entity_poly.type
_entity_poly.pdbx_seq_one_letter_code
_entity_poly.pdbx_strand_id
1 'polypeptide(L)'
;MDYDDADAQEWQNTFAPPTQAAVNNEYGPCDDYWFIPPYTDINDLEDHLVRISRNTDTRAVHNREKERIDLWGTYKNIQSAKAALDHMEKFYHGRAEKKQKATRTKGWARPERELTPAEQKKKDREIKRQQERQKYLGEPTEEFPFTHCIAWPKEVPIFRYLGGKLERLDALRAEFQSFIWIDKAMNLYVAGGDEGATMAAMGRVKNFLIKVLNRPSEHVCHVLEKPSKLVQIHIVPNPPAPYISPNQGFHGMQGGGTQDETKIRYLKAKEVGDFGNVREVDLRMSAIDSGNRNGDAASGTNGEHTDIAPDMGPYVRPMQYSERMTQRNIDRIRHELEGSLEAVQLMDYDVKMRIRIGQVGLLIYPKQTVWEIADLDTAVIPDGRLRSEFSPYFIKSSGTFAAAERRITPPDNGEQSVEPDEVWFLHILRRDEETQETINVTLEVTFRSDGNAGLWNGLVQQTTPLDIRVISSERRLSWAWTVSAGKRHSDQSLEAKFVRSLHLQKESGRDSILHFANTDDVQLRHVRREKKKLIVRDQWTIEMTEEAFWTMEKPFMPYQINPLNEPPSQVLYSLSMYRDSWKSRFSENPYLGLGQVPTWEPEDFFKGEEAIEKTLEAVSEVRSLIEGLY
;
A
#
# COMPACT_ATOMS: atom_id res chain seq x y z
N MET A 1 -55.32 19.84 -39.20
CA MET A 1 -55.70 20.04 -37.80
C MET A 1 -55.04 18.95 -36.99
N ASP A 2 -54.04 19.20 -36.15
CA ASP A 2 -53.28 20.42 -35.90
C ASP A 2 -52.24 20.07 -34.83
N TYR A 3 -51.06 20.69 -34.95
CA TYR A 3 -50.03 20.96 -33.94
C TYR A 3 -49.51 19.78 -33.10
N ASP A 4 -48.34 19.25 -33.50
CA ASP A 4 -47.20 18.98 -32.58
C ASP A 4 -45.94 18.39 -33.25
N ASP A 5 -45.87 18.27 -34.59
CA ASP A 5 -44.65 17.83 -35.28
C ASP A 5 -43.71 18.95 -35.75
N ALA A 6 -44.06 20.22 -35.51
CA ALA A 6 -43.21 21.36 -35.90
C ALA A 6 -42.04 21.60 -34.91
N ASP A 7 -42.26 21.36 -33.61
CA ASP A 7 -41.23 21.61 -32.59
C ASP A 7 -40.20 20.47 -32.49
N ALA A 8 -40.57 19.27 -32.94
CA ALA A 8 -39.65 18.14 -33.04
C ALA A 8 -38.59 18.32 -34.15
N GLN A 9 -38.88 19.15 -35.16
CA GLN A 9 -37.99 19.39 -36.29
C GLN A 9 -37.06 20.60 -36.10
N GLU A 10 -37.38 21.51 -35.16
CA GLU A 10 -36.48 22.59 -34.76
C GLU A 10 -35.39 22.12 -33.75
N TRP A 11 -35.70 21.15 -32.90
CA TRP A 11 -34.71 20.61 -31.94
C TRP A 11 -33.62 19.74 -32.59
N GLN A 12 -33.92 19.03 -33.68
CA GLN A 12 -32.89 18.30 -34.44
C GLN A 12 -31.97 19.24 -35.25
N ASN A 13 -32.42 20.46 -35.57
CA ASN A 13 -31.63 21.42 -36.34
C ASN A 13 -30.76 22.35 -35.45
N THR A 14 -30.95 22.35 -34.13
CA THR A 14 -30.19 23.24 -33.22
C THR A 14 -28.90 22.60 -32.68
N PHE A 15 -28.76 21.26 -32.77
CA PHE A 15 -27.54 20.53 -32.41
C PHE A 15 -26.99 19.65 -33.53
N ALA A 16 -27.38 19.91 -34.78
CA ALA A 16 -26.51 19.55 -35.88
C ALA A 16 -25.23 20.40 -35.71
N PRO A 17 -24.03 19.81 -35.50
CA PRO A 17 -22.80 20.56 -35.64
C PRO A 17 -22.87 21.27 -37.00
N PRO A 18 -22.37 22.52 -37.14
CA PRO A 18 -22.37 23.19 -38.43
C PRO A 18 -21.81 22.16 -39.39
N THR A 19 -22.63 21.79 -40.38
CA THR A 19 -22.28 20.89 -41.46
C THR A 19 -20.86 21.27 -41.78
N GLN A 20 -19.91 20.43 -41.34
CA GLN A 20 -18.52 20.61 -41.72
C GLN A 20 -18.66 20.63 -43.22
N ALA A 21 -18.46 21.83 -43.79
CA ALA A 21 -18.48 22.03 -45.21
C ALA A 21 -17.69 20.84 -45.72
N ALA A 22 -18.37 19.94 -46.44
CA ALA A 22 -17.76 18.73 -46.92
C ALA A 22 -16.57 19.24 -47.71
N VAL A 23 -15.39 19.18 -47.09
CA VAL A 23 -14.16 19.50 -47.77
C VAL A 23 -14.13 18.41 -48.80
N ASN A 24 -14.35 18.82 -50.06
CA ASN A 24 -14.28 17.98 -51.22
C ASN A 24 -12.88 17.37 -51.25
N ASN A 25 -12.65 16.32 -50.46
CA ASN A 25 -11.56 15.41 -50.67
C ASN A 25 -12.06 14.56 -51.83
N GLU A 26 -11.66 14.92 -53.05
CA GLU A 26 -11.98 14.24 -54.32
C GLU A 26 -11.68 12.72 -54.31
N TYR A 27 -11.18 12.16 -53.20
CA TYR A 27 -10.51 10.85 -53.12
C TYR A 27 -11.03 9.90 -52.03
N GLY A 28 -12.09 10.23 -51.28
CA GLY A 28 -12.69 9.34 -50.27
C GLY A 28 -11.91 9.23 -48.94
N PRO A 29 -12.29 8.30 -48.02
CA PRO A 29 -11.59 8.10 -46.74
C PRO A 29 -10.17 7.54 -46.98
N CYS A 30 -9.18 8.00 -46.20
CA CYS A 30 -7.79 7.54 -46.30
C CYS A 30 -7.58 6.16 -45.67
N ASP A 31 -6.69 5.36 -46.25
CA ASP A 31 -6.35 4.02 -45.74
C ASP A 31 -5.45 4.12 -44.50
N ASP A 32 -4.58 5.14 -44.44
CA ASP A 32 -3.69 5.42 -43.32
C ASP A 32 -3.24 6.90 -43.36
N TYR A 33 -2.54 7.37 -42.33
CA TYR A 33 -2.02 8.73 -42.26
C TYR A 33 -0.62 8.81 -41.62
N TRP A 34 0.06 9.93 -41.84
CA TRP A 34 1.36 10.25 -41.24
C TRP A 34 1.37 11.70 -40.73
N PHE A 35 1.79 11.91 -39.48
CA PHE A 35 1.77 13.25 -38.86
C PHE A 35 2.96 14.09 -39.30
N ILE A 36 2.70 15.37 -39.62
CA ILE A 36 3.76 16.28 -40.05
C ILE A 36 4.45 16.87 -38.82
N PRO A 37 5.78 16.70 -38.66
CA PRO A 37 6.51 17.32 -37.57
C PRO A 37 6.46 18.86 -37.66
N PRO A 38 6.38 19.59 -36.54
CA PRO A 38 6.11 21.04 -36.50
C PRO A 38 7.21 21.92 -37.11
N TYR A 39 8.38 21.35 -37.43
CA TYR A 39 9.54 22.03 -38.00
C TYR A 39 9.77 21.70 -39.48
N THR A 40 8.82 21.01 -40.12
CA THR A 40 8.86 20.62 -41.53
C THR A 40 8.49 21.80 -42.42
N ASP A 41 9.24 22.04 -43.49
CA ASP A 41 8.85 23.02 -44.52
C ASP A 41 7.79 22.40 -45.41
N ILE A 42 6.55 22.91 -45.32
CA ILE A 42 5.38 22.35 -46.01
C ILE A 42 5.55 22.38 -47.53
N ASN A 43 6.21 23.40 -48.09
CA ASN A 43 6.38 23.50 -49.55
C ASN A 43 7.38 22.44 -50.06
N ASP A 44 8.48 22.23 -49.33
CA ASP A 44 9.49 21.20 -49.62
C ASP A 44 8.91 19.79 -49.41
N LEU A 45 8.02 19.64 -48.42
CA LEU A 45 7.26 18.40 -48.19
C LEU A 45 6.31 18.08 -49.36
N GLU A 46 5.54 19.05 -49.84
CA GLU A 46 4.61 18.87 -50.97
C GLU A 46 5.34 18.43 -52.26
N ASP A 47 6.51 19.00 -52.55
CA ASP A 47 7.36 18.58 -53.68
C ASP A 47 7.86 17.13 -53.53
N HIS A 48 8.22 16.75 -52.31
CA HIS A 48 8.67 15.41 -51.99
C HIS A 48 7.56 14.36 -51.99
N LEU A 49 6.33 14.74 -51.64
CA LEU A 49 5.17 13.86 -51.70
C LEU A 49 4.92 13.34 -53.12
N VAL A 50 5.10 14.19 -54.14
CA VAL A 50 5.01 13.76 -55.54
C VAL A 50 6.03 12.66 -55.87
N ARG A 51 7.25 12.76 -55.33
CA ARG A 51 8.32 11.78 -55.53
C ARG A 51 8.05 10.48 -54.75
N ILE A 52 7.62 10.59 -53.50
CA ILE A 52 7.25 9.43 -52.68
C ILE A 52 6.11 8.68 -53.37
N SER A 53 5.07 9.39 -53.78
CA SER A 53 3.92 8.77 -54.46
C SER A 53 4.29 8.01 -55.73
N ARG A 54 5.23 8.52 -56.53
CA ARG A 54 5.73 7.82 -57.71
C ARG A 54 6.59 6.59 -57.39
N ASN A 55 7.36 6.65 -56.30
CA ASN A 55 8.32 5.59 -55.96
C ASN A 55 7.71 4.43 -55.18
N THR A 56 6.67 4.70 -54.39
CA THR A 56 6.03 3.69 -53.53
C THR A 56 4.69 3.21 -54.07
N ASP A 57 4.25 3.73 -55.23
CA ASP A 57 2.94 3.44 -55.81
C ASP A 57 1.82 3.60 -54.78
N THR A 58 1.92 4.70 -54.02
CA THR A 58 0.95 5.16 -53.02
C THR A 58 0.51 6.56 -53.37
N ARG A 59 -0.76 6.88 -53.18
CA ARG A 59 -1.18 8.27 -53.21
C ARG A 59 -0.95 8.89 -51.83
N ALA A 60 -0.26 10.02 -51.77
CA ALA A 60 0.01 10.75 -50.54
C ALA A 60 -0.36 12.22 -50.74
N VAL A 61 -1.27 12.75 -49.92
CA VAL A 61 -1.77 14.12 -50.04
C VAL A 61 -1.69 14.82 -48.70
N HIS A 62 -1.16 16.03 -48.69
CA HIS A 62 -1.09 16.85 -47.50
C HIS A 62 -2.49 17.40 -47.15
N ASN A 63 -2.97 17.06 -45.95
CA ASN A 63 -4.20 17.57 -45.37
C ASN A 63 -3.90 18.72 -44.40
N ARG A 64 -4.09 19.96 -44.89
CA ARG A 64 -3.77 21.19 -44.16
C ARG A 64 -4.63 21.41 -42.91
N GLU A 65 -5.87 20.92 -42.89
CA GLU A 65 -6.77 21.11 -41.75
C GLU A 65 -6.45 20.19 -40.57
N LYS A 66 -5.88 19.01 -40.86
CA LYS A 66 -5.54 17.99 -39.86
C LYS A 66 -4.04 17.86 -39.61
N GLU A 67 -3.23 18.76 -40.18
CA GLU A 67 -1.76 18.80 -40.09
C GLU A 67 -1.09 17.43 -40.31
N ARG A 68 -1.57 16.69 -41.31
CA ARG A 68 -1.14 15.32 -41.59
C ARG A 68 -1.10 15.02 -43.08
N ILE A 69 -0.44 13.93 -43.45
CA ILE A 69 -0.42 13.38 -44.80
C ILE A 69 -1.37 12.20 -44.84
N ASP A 70 -2.43 12.30 -45.63
CA ASP A 70 -3.36 11.20 -45.88
C ASP A 70 -2.75 10.27 -46.95
N LEU A 71 -2.79 8.95 -46.72
CA LEU A 71 -2.18 7.92 -47.56
C LEU A 71 -3.25 6.94 -48.09
N TRP A 72 -3.13 6.58 -49.37
CA TRP A 72 -3.93 5.54 -50.01
C TRP A 72 -3.04 4.55 -50.78
N GLY A 73 -3.33 3.25 -50.65
CA GLY A 73 -2.58 2.20 -51.32
C GLY A 73 -2.63 0.86 -50.58
N THR A 74 -1.92 -0.15 -51.11
CA THR A 74 -1.80 -1.43 -50.40
C THR A 74 -0.97 -1.28 -49.13
N TYR A 75 -1.21 -2.11 -48.12
CA TYR A 75 -0.47 -2.07 -46.84
C TYR A 75 1.06 -2.04 -47.03
N LYS A 76 1.60 -2.86 -47.94
CA LYS A 76 3.04 -2.91 -48.24
C LYS A 76 3.58 -1.60 -48.84
N ASN A 77 2.78 -0.97 -49.70
CA ASN A 77 3.13 0.30 -50.33
C ASN A 77 3.05 1.45 -49.32
N ILE A 78 2.02 1.47 -48.45
CA ILE A 78 1.87 2.45 -47.37
C ILE A 78 3.02 2.38 -46.38
N GLN A 79 3.44 1.18 -45.96
CA GLN A 79 4.60 1.03 -45.08
C GLN A 79 5.90 1.53 -45.74
N SER A 80 6.04 1.32 -47.05
CA SER A 80 7.18 1.85 -47.82
C SER A 80 7.15 3.38 -47.92
N ALA A 81 5.96 3.97 -48.05
CA ALA A 81 5.76 5.42 -48.06
C ALA A 81 6.05 6.04 -46.68
N LYS A 82 5.58 5.42 -45.59
CA LYS A 82 5.88 5.85 -44.21
C LYS A 82 7.38 5.80 -43.91
N ALA A 83 8.07 4.73 -44.32
CA ALA A 83 9.52 4.65 -44.17
C ALA A 83 10.28 5.77 -44.91
N ALA A 84 9.79 6.19 -46.09
CA ALA A 84 10.34 7.33 -46.83
C ALA A 84 10.06 8.68 -46.13
N LEU A 85 8.88 8.84 -45.54
CA LEU A 85 8.50 10.01 -44.75
C LEU A 85 9.29 10.11 -43.44
N ASP A 86 9.49 9.00 -42.73
CA ASP A 86 10.31 8.95 -41.50
C ASP A 86 11.79 9.28 -41.79
N HIS A 87 12.30 8.87 -42.95
CA HIS A 87 13.63 9.26 -43.40
C HIS A 87 13.72 10.77 -43.66
N MET A 88 12.65 11.38 -44.17
CA MET A 88 12.57 12.83 -44.35
C MET A 88 12.43 13.58 -43.03
N GLU A 89 11.67 13.07 -42.06
CA GLU A 89 11.60 13.66 -40.72
C GLU A 89 13.00 13.81 -40.11
N LYS A 90 13.84 12.77 -40.21
CA LYS A 90 15.23 12.83 -39.74
C LYS A 90 16.04 13.94 -40.42
N PHE A 91 15.78 14.19 -41.71
CA PHE A 91 16.43 15.27 -42.47
C PHE A 91 15.96 16.66 -41.99
N TYR A 92 14.65 16.86 -41.82
CA TYR A 92 14.10 18.12 -41.30
C TYR A 92 14.53 18.38 -39.86
N HIS A 93 14.57 17.34 -39.02
CA HIS A 93 15.04 17.44 -37.64
C HIS A 93 16.50 17.93 -37.59
N GLY A 94 17.38 17.34 -38.41
CA GLY A 94 18.77 17.78 -38.51
C GLY A 94 18.93 19.22 -39.04
N ARG A 95 18.03 19.67 -39.94
CA ARG A 95 18.03 21.06 -40.45
C ARG A 95 17.50 22.05 -39.41
N ALA A 96 16.48 21.68 -38.65
CA ALA A 96 15.93 22.45 -37.55
C ALA A 96 16.94 22.60 -36.40
N GLU A 97 17.65 21.54 -36.04
CA GLU A 97 18.77 21.62 -35.09
C GLU A 97 19.87 22.57 -35.57
N LYS A 98 20.26 22.48 -36.86
CA LYS A 98 21.26 23.38 -37.43
C LYS A 98 20.79 24.82 -37.44
N LYS A 99 19.51 25.09 -37.72
CA LYS A 99 18.90 26.42 -37.61
C LYS A 99 18.85 26.91 -36.17
N GLN A 100 18.47 26.09 -35.19
CA GLN A 100 18.53 26.44 -33.76
C GLN A 100 19.97 26.73 -33.28
N LYS A 101 20.95 25.97 -33.78
CA LYS A 101 22.37 26.20 -33.52
C LYS A 101 22.87 27.49 -34.20
N ALA A 102 22.34 27.84 -35.38
CA ALA A 102 22.68 29.07 -36.10
C ALA A 102 22.01 30.33 -35.52
N THR A 103 20.75 30.26 -35.08
CA THR A 103 20.07 31.36 -34.38
C THR A 103 20.61 31.60 -32.98
N ARG A 104 21.39 30.65 -32.44
CA ARG A 104 22.12 30.81 -31.18
C ARG A 104 23.34 31.74 -31.24
N THR A 105 23.68 32.35 -32.38
CA THR A 105 24.75 33.36 -32.42
C THR A 105 24.55 34.45 -33.48
N LYS A 106 24.12 35.63 -33.01
CA LYS A 106 24.68 36.98 -33.32
C LYS A 106 23.88 38.12 -32.67
N GLY A 107 23.26 37.89 -31.51
CA GLY A 107 23.15 38.96 -30.52
C GLY A 107 24.53 39.15 -29.93
N TRP A 108 24.99 40.39 -29.78
CA TRP A 108 26.24 40.79 -29.15
C TRP A 108 26.68 39.75 -28.12
N ALA A 109 27.89 39.19 -28.28
CA ALA A 109 28.47 38.40 -27.22
C ALA A 109 28.48 39.30 -25.98
N ARG A 110 27.53 39.09 -25.07
CA ARG A 110 27.77 39.37 -23.68
C ARG A 110 29.12 38.69 -23.44
N PRO A 111 30.17 39.42 -23.04
CA PRO A 111 31.39 38.77 -22.60
C PRO A 111 30.94 37.64 -21.71
N GLU A 112 31.47 36.43 -21.91
CA GLU A 112 31.26 35.33 -20.97
C GLU A 112 31.34 35.96 -19.59
N ARG A 113 30.19 36.06 -18.91
CA ARG A 113 30.17 36.68 -17.59
C ARG A 113 31.17 35.83 -16.85
N GLU A 114 32.33 36.40 -16.51
CA GLU A 114 33.31 35.72 -15.68
C GLU A 114 32.48 35.18 -14.54
N LEU A 115 32.43 33.84 -14.47
CA LEU A 115 31.68 33.15 -13.44
C LEU A 115 32.11 33.85 -12.16
N THR A 116 31.13 34.36 -11.43
CA THR A 116 31.48 35.04 -10.18
C THR A 116 32.37 34.10 -9.39
N PRO A 117 33.33 34.59 -8.58
CA PRO A 117 34.22 33.72 -7.82
C PRO A 117 33.47 32.62 -7.05
N ALA A 118 32.21 32.86 -6.67
CA ALA A 118 31.29 31.87 -6.10
C ALA A 118 30.80 30.80 -7.08
N GLU A 119 30.43 31.15 -8.31
CA GLU A 119 29.97 30.22 -9.35
C GLU A 119 31.14 29.41 -9.94
N GLN A 120 32.32 30.01 -10.11
CA GLN A 120 33.55 29.32 -10.53
C GLN A 120 33.93 28.29 -9.46
N LYS A 121 33.97 28.71 -8.19
CA LYS A 121 34.21 27.81 -7.05
C LYS A 121 33.15 26.71 -6.93
N LYS A 122 31.89 26.95 -7.32
CA LYS A 122 30.84 25.92 -7.35
C LYS A 122 31.10 24.91 -8.47
N LYS A 123 31.42 25.36 -9.69
CA LYS A 123 31.78 24.48 -10.81
C LYS A 123 33.06 23.68 -10.54
N ASP A 124 34.09 24.31 -10.01
CA ASP A 124 35.35 23.63 -9.67
C ASP A 124 35.14 22.59 -8.57
N ARG A 125 34.29 22.88 -7.57
CA ARG A 125 33.86 21.90 -6.56
C ARG A 125 33.10 20.73 -7.19
N GLU A 126 32.28 20.99 -8.20
CA GLU A 126 31.46 19.98 -8.87
C GLU A 126 32.31 19.08 -9.78
N ILE A 127 33.25 19.65 -10.52
CA ILE A 127 34.26 18.92 -11.30
C ILE A 127 35.15 18.08 -10.38
N LYS A 128 35.62 18.66 -9.27
CA LYS A 128 36.41 17.93 -8.27
C LYS A 128 35.62 16.77 -7.67
N ARG A 129 34.35 16.99 -7.32
CA ARG A 129 33.44 15.91 -6.87
C ARG A 129 33.26 14.82 -7.93
N GLN A 130 33.14 15.18 -9.21
CA GLN A 130 33.01 14.21 -10.30
C GLN A 130 34.31 13.40 -10.49
N GLN A 131 35.47 14.05 -10.39
CA GLN A 131 36.76 13.36 -10.44
C GLN A 131 36.96 12.43 -9.24
N GLU A 132 36.59 12.86 -8.03
CA GLU A 132 36.61 12.02 -6.83
C GLU A 132 35.64 10.84 -6.95
N ARG A 133 34.47 11.03 -7.56
CA ARG A 133 33.52 9.93 -7.86
C ARG A 133 34.10 8.91 -8.83
N GLN A 134 34.81 9.37 -9.86
CA GLN A 134 35.41 8.48 -10.85
C GLN A 134 36.57 7.66 -10.28
N LYS A 135 37.29 8.18 -9.28
CA LYS A 135 38.43 7.50 -8.65
C LYS A 135 38.08 6.15 -8.04
N TYR A 136 36.89 6.03 -7.44
CA TYR A 136 36.47 4.83 -6.71
C TYR A 136 35.64 3.84 -7.55
N LEU A 137 35.51 4.09 -8.87
CA LEU A 137 34.82 3.18 -9.78
C LEU A 137 35.70 1.99 -10.15
N GLY A 138 35.15 0.78 -10.04
CA GLY A 138 35.84 -0.46 -10.40
C GLY A 138 36.63 -1.09 -9.25
N GLU A 139 37.60 -1.93 -9.62
CA GLU A 139 38.46 -2.64 -8.66
C GLU A 139 39.64 -1.76 -8.23
N PRO A 140 40.08 -1.86 -6.96
CA PRO A 140 41.24 -1.12 -6.49
C PRO A 140 42.51 -1.60 -7.21
N THR A 141 43.35 -0.66 -7.66
CA THR A 141 44.66 -0.95 -8.26
C THR A 141 45.76 -1.12 -7.20
N GLU A 142 45.53 -0.59 -6.00
CA GLU A 142 46.45 -0.60 -4.85
C GLU A 142 45.81 -1.35 -3.68
N GLU A 143 46.63 -1.93 -2.80
CA GLU A 143 46.13 -2.55 -1.57
C GLU A 143 45.75 -1.47 -0.54
N PHE A 144 44.60 -1.65 0.11
CA PHE A 144 44.08 -0.74 1.12
C PHE A 144 44.19 -1.35 2.52
N PRO A 145 44.47 -0.53 3.55
CA PRO A 145 44.69 -1.01 4.92
C PRO A 145 43.44 -1.66 5.53
N PHE A 146 42.25 -1.22 5.12
CA PHE A 146 40.98 -1.76 5.59
C PHE A 146 40.22 -2.36 4.43
N THR A 147 39.98 -3.66 4.51
CA THR A 147 39.20 -4.41 3.53
C THR A 147 38.25 -5.34 4.26
N HIS A 148 36.96 -5.24 3.94
CA HIS A 148 35.92 -6.13 4.44
C HIS A 148 35.27 -6.87 3.29
N CYS A 149 34.81 -8.10 3.53
CA CYS A 149 34.11 -8.91 2.54
C CYS A 149 32.80 -9.47 3.09
N ILE A 150 31.82 -9.63 2.22
CA ILE A 150 30.59 -10.39 2.48
C ILE A 150 30.30 -11.30 1.30
N ALA A 151 29.93 -12.56 1.58
CA ALA A 151 29.52 -13.50 0.55
C ALA A 151 28.11 -13.16 0.05
N TRP A 152 27.94 -13.06 -1.27
CA TRP A 152 26.63 -12.93 -1.90
C TRP A 152 26.02 -14.33 -2.13
N PRO A 153 24.73 -14.56 -1.83
CA PRO A 153 24.10 -15.85 -2.08
C PRO A 153 24.10 -16.19 -3.58
N LYS A 154 24.56 -17.39 -3.94
CA LYS A 154 24.74 -17.79 -5.34
C LYS A 154 23.42 -17.88 -6.11
N GLU A 155 22.33 -18.12 -5.40
CA GLU A 155 20.98 -18.27 -5.91
C GLU A 155 20.35 -16.93 -6.29
N VAL A 156 20.93 -15.81 -5.83
CA VAL A 156 20.34 -14.48 -5.98
C VAL A 156 21.10 -13.72 -7.06
N PRO A 157 20.45 -13.31 -8.16
CA PRO A 157 21.12 -12.68 -9.29
C PRO A 157 21.60 -11.27 -8.93
N ILE A 158 22.85 -11.13 -8.48
CA ILE A 158 23.39 -9.86 -7.96
C ILE A 158 23.23 -8.67 -8.94
N PHE A 159 23.50 -8.91 -10.22
CA PHE A 159 23.45 -7.88 -11.24
C PHE A 159 22.03 -7.37 -11.52
N ARG A 160 21.00 -8.17 -11.19
CA ARG A 160 19.59 -7.73 -11.19
C ARG A 160 19.36 -6.61 -10.17
N TYR A 161 20.02 -6.72 -9.01
CA TYR A 161 19.81 -5.79 -7.90
C TYR A 161 20.77 -4.62 -7.88
N LEU A 162 22.01 -4.80 -8.34
CA LEU A 162 23.06 -3.78 -8.27
C LEU A 162 23.40 -3.14 -9.62
N GLY A 163 22.90 -3.68 -10.73
CA GLY A 163 23.26 -3.27 -12.09
C GLY A 163 24.53 -3.98 -12.59
N GLY A 164 24.74 -4.04 -13.90
CA GLY A 164 25.81 -4.83 -14.53
C GLY A 164 27.23 -4.45 -14.09
N LYS A 165 27.45 -3.18 -13.71
CA LYS A 165 28.72 -2.68 -13.14
C LYS A 165 28.60 -2.28 -11.67
N LEU A 166 27.59 -2.83 -10.97
CA LEU A 166 27.26 -2.45 -9.60
C LEU A 166 26.98 -0.94 -9.46
N GLU A 167 26.41 -0.32 -10.49
CA GLU A 167 26.19 1.13 -10.60
C GLU A 167 25.35 1.70 -9.45
N ARG A 168 24.44 0.89 -8.88
CA ARG A 168 23.65 1.32 -7.72
C ARG A 168 24.51 1.60 -6.48
N LEU A 169 25.71 1.05 -6.40
CA LEU A 169 26.66 1.29 -5.31
C LEU A 169 27.52 2.54 -5.53
N ASP A 170 27.44 3.21 -6.69
CA ASP A 170 28.25 4.40 -6.98
C ASP A 170 28.03 5.53 -5.98
N ALA A 171 26.80 5.67 -5.49
CA ALA A 171 26.47 6.61 -4.43
C ALA A 171 27.25 6.30 -3.14
N LEU A 172 27.36 5.02 -2.76
CA LEU A 172 28.11 4.59 -1.57
C LEU A 172 29.62 4.76 -1.77
N ARG A 173 30.15 4.38 -2.95
CA ARG A 173 31.56 4.59 -3.30
C ARG A 173 31.97 6.06 -3.15
N ALA A 174 31.10 6.95 -3.61
CA ALA A 174 31.30 8.39 -3.54
C ALA A 174 31.16 8.96 -2.12
N GLU A 175 30.15 8.50 -1.37
CA GLU A 175 29.86 8.96 -0.01
C GLU A 175 30.97 8.57 0.97
N PHE A 176 31.42 7.32 0.91
CA PHE A 176 32.39 6.75 1.85
C PHE A 176 33.82 6.69 1.30
N GLN A 177 34.07 7.22 0.10
CA GLN A 177 35.39 7.22 -0.55
C GLN A 177 36.06 5.84 -0.54
N SER A 178 35.27 4.81 -0.84
CA SER A 178 35.64 3.40 -0.72
C SER A 178 35.45 2.68 -2.05
N PHE A 179 36.34 1.74 -2.35
CA PHE A 179 36.19 0.81 -3.46
C PHE A 179 35.19 -0.28 -3.08
N ILE A 180 34.27 -0.57 -3.98
CA ILE A 180 33.30 -1.65 -3.81
C ILE A 180 33.29 -2.49 -5.09
N TRP A 181 33.56 -3.79 -5.00
CA TRP A 181 33.60 -4.69 -6.16
C TRP A 181 33.19 -6.11 -5.79
N ILE A 182 32.98 -6.96 -6.79
CA ILE A 182 32.66 -8.37 -6.62
C ILE A 182 33.71 -9.25 -7.29
N ASP A 183 34.14 -10.30 -6.60
CA ASP A 183 35.06 -11.30 -7.18
C ASP A 183 34.31 -12.39 -7.97
N LYS A 184 35.09 -13.30 -8.58
CA LYS A 184 34.57 -14.45 -9.33
C LYS A 184 33.85 -15.49 -8.45
N ALA A 185 34.08 -15.47 -7.13
CA ALA A 185 33.44 -16.35 -6.17
C ALA A 185 32.14 -15.76 -5.59
N MET A 186 31.71 -14.60 -6.11
CA MET A 186 30.55 -13.84 -5.67
C MET A 186 30.70 -13.23 -4.26
N ASN A 187 31.92 -12.91 -3.84
CA ASN A 187 32.16 -12.14 -2.64
C ASN A 187 32.23 -10.65 -2.98
N LEU A 188 31.45 -9.85 -2.25
CA LEU A 188 31.44 -8.40 -2.36
C LEU A 188 32.43 -7.82 -1.36
N TYR A 189 33.39 -7.05 -1.86
CA TYR A 189 34.43 -6.40 -1.06
C TYR A 189 34.16 -4.91 -0.93
N VAL A 190 34.50 -4.36 0.23
CA VAL A 190 34.54 -2.93 0.49
C VAL A 190 35.92 -2.60 1.05
N ALA A 191 36.66 -1.71 0.40
CA ALA A 191 38.00 -1.33 0.84
C ALA A 191 38.21 0.18 0.80
N GLY A 192 38.96 0.71 1.77
CA GLY A 192 39.16 2.13 1.93
C GLY A 192 40.37 2.48 2.81
N GLY A 193 40.75 3.75 2.80
CA GLY A 193 41.84 4.27 3.62
C GLY A 193 41.47 4.54 5.07
N ASP A 194 40.17 4.63 5.38
CA ASP A 194 39.62 4.96 6.70
C ASP A 194 38.72 3.82 7.20
N GLU A 195 39.00 3.30 8.39
CA GLU A 195 38.27 2.15 8.96
C GLU A 195 36.79 2.49 9.20
N GLY A 196 36.50 3.68 9.74
CA GLY A 196 35.14 4.12 10.05
C GLY A 196 34.26 4.24 8.82
N ALA A 197 34.74 4.91 7.77
CA ALA A 197 34.05 5.04 6.50
C ALA A 197 33.88 3.69 5.80
N THR A 198 34.91 2.84 5.82
CA THR A 198 34.85 1.50 5.20
C THR A 198 33.84 0.60 5.92
N MET A 199 33.81 0.63 7.26
CA MET A 199 32.84 -0.10 8.07
C MET A 199 31.42 0.42 7.88
N ALA A 200 31.22 1.73 7.80
CA ALA A 200 29.92 2.33 7.52
C ALA A 200 29.42 1.95 6.11
N ALA A 201 30.28 2.00 5.10
CA ALA A 201 29.97 1.54 3.75
C ALA A 201 29.59 0.06 3.72
N MET A 202 30.37 -0.80 4.40
CA MET A 202 30.06 -2.22 4.54
C MET A 202 28.72 -2.43 5.28
N GLY A 203 28.42 -1.64 6.31
CA GLY A 203 27.13 -1.63 6.99
C GLY A 203 25.96 -1.32 6.05
N ARG A 204 26.09 -0.29 5.19
CA ARG A 204 25.08 0.04 4.17
C ARG A 204 24.90 -1.10 3.17
N VAL A 205 25.99 -1.74 2.72
CA VAL A 205 25.90 -2.89 1.82
C VAL A 205 25.21 -4.08 2.48
N LYS A 206 25.53 -4.37 3.76
CA LYS A 206 24.86 -5.41 4.55
C LYS A 206 23.36 -5.14 4.68
N ASN A 207 22.98 -3.91 5.02
CA ASN A 207 21.57 -3.52 5.10
C ASN A 207 20.88 -3.69 3.76
N PHE A 208 21.53 -3.30 2.65
CA PHE A 208 21.00 -3.54 1.31
C PHE A 208 20.84 -5.03 0.98
N LEU A 209 21.78 -5.86 1.39
CA LEU A 209 21.66 -7.31 1.21
C LEU A 209 20.45 -7.85 1.97
N ILE A 210 20.27 -7.46 3.23
CA ILE A 210 19.12 -7.84 4.05
C ILE A 210 17.81 -7.37 3.37
N LYS A 211 17.76 -6.13 2.86
CA LYS A 211 16.61 -5.58 2.11
C LYS A 211 16.21 -6.42 0.91
N VAL A 212 17.19 -6.92 0.19
CA VAL A 212 16.97 -7.65 -1.07
C VAL A 212 16.58 -9.10 -0.83
N LEU A 213 17.17 -9.72 0.20
CA LEU A 213 17.05 -11.15 0.46
C LEU A 213 15.89 -11.49 1.38
N ASN A 214 15.59 -10.63 2.34
CA ASN A 214 14.58 -10.92 3.35
C ASN A 214 13.24 -10.33 2.93
N ARG A 215 12.18 -11.10 3.21
CA ARG A 215 10.81 -10.60 3.29
C ARG A 215 10.43 -10.62 4.76
N PRO A 216 9.66 -9.65 5.25
CA PRO A 216 9.15 -9.75 6.61
C PRO A 216 8.31 -11.00 6.72
N SER A 217 8.51 -11.77 7.78
CA SER A 217 7.52 -12.76 8.20
C SER A 217 6.26 -12.01 8.63
N GLU A 218 5.10 -12.57 8.32
CA GLU A 218 3.84 -12.05 8.85
C GLU A 218 3.63 -12.60 10.26
N HIS A 219 3.51 -11.69 11.22
CA HIS A 219 3.25 -12.00 12.62
C HIS A 219 1.83 -11.60 12.96
N VAL A 220 1.02 -12.56 13.43
CA VAL A 220 -0.29 -12.29 14.00
C VAL A 220 -0.21 -12.53 15.50
N CYS A 221 -0.38 -11.46 16.28
CA CYS A 221 -0.36 -11.51 17.73
C CYS A 221 -1.79 -11.43 18.25
N HIS A 222 -2.25 -12.46 18.97
CA HIS A 222 -3.55 -12.42 19.64
C HIS A 222 -3.37 -12.04 21.10
N VAL A 223 -4.27 -11.19 21.59
CA VAL A 223 -4.28 -10.74 22.98
C VAL A 223 -5.72 -10.70 23.46
N LEU A 224 -5.98 -11.15 24.69
CA LEU A 224 -7.31 -11.10 25.27
C LEU A 224 -7.46 -9.84 26.13
N GLU A 225 -8.50 -9.05 25.88
CA GLU A 225 -8.77 -7.87 26.70
C GLU A 225 -9.11 -8.25 28.15
N LYS A 226 -8.63 -7.46 29.10
CA LYS A 226 -8.94 -7.65 30.52
C LYS A 226 -10.46 -7.54 30.73
N PRO A 227 -11.10 -8.54 31.36
CA PRO A 227 -12.51 -8.49 31.69
C PRO A 227 -12.74 -7.52 32.85
N SER A 228 -13.86 -6.80 32.81
CA SER A 228 -14.34 -5.96 33.89
C SER A 228 -14.98 -6.75 35.03
N LYS A 229 -15.35 -8.01 34.80
CA LYS A 229 -15.96 -8.91 35.81
C LYS A 229 -15.32 -10.30 35.85
N LEU A 230 -15.69 -11.11 36.84
CA LEU A 230 -15.34 -12.52 36.85
C LEU A 230 -16.20 -13.26 35.83
N VAL A 231 -15.55 -13.78 34.80
CA VAL A 231 -16.23 -14.37 33.65
C VAL A 231 -15.65 -15.73 33.28
N GLN A 232 -16.53 -16.59 32.79
CA GLN A 232 -16.18 -17.80 32.07
C GLN A 232 -16.35 -17.55 30.57
N ILE A 233 -15.36 -17.92 29.77
CA ILE A 233 -15.39 -17.64 28.34
C ILE A 233 -16.02 -18.81 27.60
N HIS A 234 -17.12 -18.53 26.90
CA HIS A 234 -17.78 -19.47 26.02
C HIS A 234 -17.38 -19.19 24.57
N ILE A 235 -17.12 -20.26 23.83
CA ILE A 235 -16.92 -20.22 22.38
C ILE A 235 -18.24 -20.56 21.74
N VAL A 236 -18.86 -19.56 21.13
CA VAL A 236 -20.19 -19.66 20.54
C VAL A 236 -20.10 -19.57 19.02
N PRO A 237 -20.89 -20.36 18.26
CA PRO A 237 -21.05 -20.15 16.83
C PRO A 237 -21.69 -18.78 16.58
N ASN A 238 -21.36 -18.16 15.46
CA ASN A 238 -21.92 -16.88 15.08
C ASN A 238 -23.47 -16.90 15.12
N PRO A 239 -24.17 -15.93 15.74
CA PRO A 239 -25.55 -15.63 15.33
C PRO A 239 -25.56 -15.20 13.85
N PRO A 240 -26.65 -15.41 13.09
CA PRO A 240 -26.68 -15.12 11.65
C PRO A 240 -26.46 -13.62 11.39
N ALA A 241 -25.22 -13.27 11.12
CA ALA A 241 -24.78 -11.98 10.63
C ALA A 241 -23.88 -12.27 9.41
N PRO A 242 -24.08 -11.59 8.27
CA PRO A 242 -23.32 -11.86 7.06
C PRO A 242 -21.85 -11.57 7.35
N TYR A 243 -21.10 -12.65 7.56
CA TYR A 243 -19.67 -12.62 7.58
C TYR A 243 -19.22 -12.56 6.13
N ILE A 244 -18.51 -11.51 5.77
CA ILE A 244 -17.94 -11.37 4.44
C ILE A 244 -16.45 -11.20 4.62
N SER A 245 -15.73 -12.29 4.35
CA SER A 245 -14.28 -12.30 4.32
C SER A 245 -13.83 -11.46 3.13
N PRO A 246 -13.16 -10.30 3.35
CA PRO A 246 -12.54 -9.58 2.24
C PRO A 246 -11.41 -10.40 1.58
N ASN A 247 -10.89 -11.43 2.27
CA ASN A 247 -9.79 -12.27 1.82
C ASN A 247 -10.21 -13.49 0.98
N GLN A 248 -11.50 -13.87 0.97
CA GLN A 248 -12.00 -14.91 0.07
C GLN A 248 -11.87 -14.52 -1.41
N GLY A 249 -11.76 -13.22 -1.72
CA GLY A 249 -11.41 -12.75 -3.07
C GLY A 249 -9.92 -12.89 -3.42
N PHE A 250 -9.02 -12.94 -2.44
CA PHE A 250 -7.57 -12.95 -2.65
C PHE A 250 -6.96 -14.36 -2.74
N HIS A 251 -7.67 -15.39 -2.29
CA HIS A 251 -7.26 -16.80 -2.42
C HIS A 251 -8.18 -17.58 -3.36
N GLY A 252 -8.39 -17.05 -4.56
CA GLY A 252 -8.92 -17.87 -5.66
C GLY A 252 -7.92 -18.96 -6.05
N MET A 253 -8.35 -20.21 -5.96
CA MET A 253 -7.88 -21.34 -6.78
C MET A 253 -6.61 -22.10 -6.33
N GLN A 254 -6.55 -22.62 -5.11
CA GLN A 254 -5.92 -23.95 -4.90
C GLN A 254 -6.66 -24.73 -3.80
N GLY A 255 -7.41 -25.76 -4.22
CA GLY A 255 -7.92 -26.80 -3.33
C GLY A 255 -9.42 -27.03 -3.46
N GLY A 256 -9.81 -27.98 -4.31
CA GLY A 256 -11.10 -28.66 -4.24
C GLY A 256 -11.18 -29.55 -3.00
N GLY A 257 -11.17 -28.94 -1.82
CA GLY A 257 -11.42 -29.60 -0.55
C GLY A 257 -12.91 -29.51 -0.22
N THR A 258 -13.49 -30.63 0.18
CA THR A 258 -14.83 -30.76 0.74
C THR A 258 -15.16 -29.59 1.69
N GLN A 259 -16.26 -28.88 1.41
CA GLN A 259 -16.89 -27.90 2.29
C GLN A 259 -17.34 -28.56 3.60
N ASP A 260 -16.41 -28.86 4.50
CA ASP A 260 -16.73 -28.73 5.91
C ASP A 260 -16.67 -27.22 6.18
N GLU A 261 -17.85 -26.59 6.22
CA GLU A 261 -18.01 -25.19 6.59
C GLU A 261 -17.16 -24.90 7.82
N THR A 262 -16.10 -24.09 7.67
CA THR A 262 -15.34 -23.57 8.81
C THR A 262 -16.25 -22.60 9.55
N LYS A 263 -17.08 -23.15 10.44
CA LYS A 263 -18.01 -22.38 11.28
C LYS A 263 -17.21 -21.45 12.17
N ILE A 264 -17.27 -20.17 11.85
CA ILE A 264 -16.64 -19.09 12.59
C ILE A 264 -17.24 -19.03 13.99
N ARG A 265 -16.36 -19.00 14.98
CA ARG A 265 -16.72 -18.96 16.39
C ARG A 265 -16.25 -17.66 17.02
N TYR A 266 -16.91 -17.23 18.07
CA TYR A 266 -16.57 -16.01 18.81
C TYR A 266 -16.48 -16.30 20.30
N LEU A 267 -15.67 -15.51 20.98
CA LEU A 267 -15.62 -15.51 22.43
C LEU A 267 -16.81 -14.73 22.99
N LYS A 268 -17.49 -15.30 23.98
CA LYS A 268 -18.55 -14.66 24.73
C LYS A 268 -18.34 -14.92 26.21
N ALA A 269 -18.09 -13.87 26.96
CA ALA A 269 -18.03 -13.94 28.41
C ALA A 269 -19.42 -14.25 28.99
N LYS A 270 -19.48 -15.18 29.93
CA LYS A 270 -20.60 -15.40 30.83
C LYS A 270 -20.16 -14.99 32.22
N GLU A 271 -20.88 -14.03 32.80
CA GLU A 271 -20.65 -13.57 34.16
C GLU A 271 -20.83 -14.72 35.16
N VAL A 272 -19.81 -14.92 35.99
CA VAL A 272 -19.80 -15.91 37.08
C VAL A 272 -20.03 -15.20 38.42
N GLY A 273 -19.62 -13.93 38.52
CA GLY A 273 -19.84 -13.07 39.69
C GLY A 273 -19.18 -11.70 39.52
N ASP A 274 -19.35 -10.85 40.54
CA ASP A 274 -18.74 -9.52 40.57
C ASP A 274 -17.45 -9.53 41.41
N PHE A 275 -16.40 -8.83 40.95
CA PHE A 275 -15.11 -8.78 41.65
C PHE A 275 -15.24 -8.21 43.08
N GLY A 276 -16.22 -7.33 43.31
CA GLY A 276 -16.50 -6.73 44.61
C GLY A 276 -17.07 -7.70 45.65
N ASN A 277 -17.95 -8.62 45.24
CA ASN A 277 -18.62 -9.55 46.16
C ASN A 277 -17.75 -10.78 46.50
N VAL A 278 -16.84 -11.18 45.62
CA VAL A 278 -16.00 -12.35 45.81
C VAL A 278 -14.97 -12.15 46.93
N ARG A 279 -14.39 -10.95 47.06
CA ARG A 279 -13.46 -10.63 48.15
C ARG A 279 -14.12 -10.81 49.52
N GLU A 280 -15.38 -10.42 49.66
CA GLU A 280 -16.13 -10.54 50.92
C GLU A 280 -16.55 -11.99 51.21
N VAL A 281 -16.90 -12.75 50.17
CA VAL A 281 -17.25 -14.18 50.30
C VAL A 281 -16.03 -15.04 50.64
N ASP A 282 -14.88 -14.83 49.99
CA ASP A 282 -13.65 -15.56 50.30
C ASP A 282 -13.06 -15.14 51.66
N LEU A 283 -13.16 -13.86 52.06
CA LEU A 283 -12.81 -13.41 53.43
C LEU A 283 -13.72 -14.06 54.48
N ARG A 284 -15.02 -14.24 54.19
CA ARG A 284 -15.94 -14.96 55.09
C ARG A 284 -15.66 -16.46 55.13
N MET A 285 -15.34 -17.10 54.00
CA MET A 285 -15.04 -18.53 53.94
C MET A 285 -13.69 -18.86 54.60
N SER A 286 -12.65 -18.05 54.40
CA SER A 286 -11.36 -18.20 55.08
C SER A 286 -11.43 -17.90 56.59
N ALA A 287 -12.34 -17.02 57.04
CA ALA A 287 -12.67 -16.85 58.45
C ALA A 287 -13.42 -18.04 59.07
N ILE A 288 -14.15 -18.83 58.25
CA ILE A 288 -14.84 -20.05 58.69
C ILE A 288 -13.86 -21.23 58.76
N ASP A 289 -12.94 -21.37 57.79
CA ASP A 289 -11.95 -22.46 57.78
C ASP A 289 -10.82 -22.27 58.82
N SER A 290 -10.50 -21.04 59.20
CA SER A 290 -9.58 -20.75 60.31
C SER A 290 -10.16 -21.03 61.69
N GLY A 291 -11.46 -21.32 61.80
CA GLY A 291 -12.12 -21.73 63.04
C GLY A 291 -11.97 -23.22 63.39
N ASN A 292 -11.38 -24.04 62.52
CA ASN A 292 -11.51 -25.50 62.65
C ASN A 292 -10.25 -26.33 62.33
N ARG A 293 -9.07 -25.91 62.83
CA ARG A 293 -7.87 -26.78 62.83
C ARG A 293 -7.14 -26.79 64.18
N ASN A 294 -7.62 -27.64 65.07
CA ASN A 294 -6.76 -28.35 66.03
C ASN A 294 -6.31 -29.66 65.38
N GLY A 295 -5.01 -29.97 65.42
CA GLY A 295 -4.52 -31.34 65.24
C GLY A 295 -3.48 -31.55 64.13
N ASP A 296 -2.23 -31.58 64.59
CA ASP A 296 -1.15 -32.50 64.20
C ASP A 296 -0.41 -32.40 62.85
N ALA A 297 0.90 -32.55 63.04
CA ALA A 297 1.99 -32.47 62.08
C ALA A 297 2.22 -33.80 61.33
N ALA A 298 2.77 -33.71 60.11
CA ALA A 298 4.10 -34.24 59.74
C ALA A 298 4.24 -34.49 58.22
N SER A 299 5.44 -34.14 57.69
CA SER A 299 6.22 -34.82 56.62
C SER A 299 5.50 -35.17 55.31
N GLY A 300 5.84 -34.69 54.11
CA GLY A 300 7.11 -34.26 53.54
C GLY A 300 7.24 -34.91 52.14
N THR A 301 7.62 -34.15 51.09
CA THR A 301 8.49 -34.54 49.96
C THR A 301 8.47 -33.47 48.85
N ASN A 302 9.65 -33.26 48.27
CA ASN A 302 10.01 -32.18 47.36
C ASN A 302 9.52 -32.41 45.92
N GLY A 303 9.04 -31.34 45.30
CA GLY A 303 8.98 -31.15 43.85
C GLY A 303 8.91 -29.66 43.57
N GLU A 304 9.95 -29.11 42.92
CA GLU A 304 10.01 -27.71 42.50
C GLU A 304 8.84 -27.41 41.55
N HIS A 305 7.80 -26.78 42.08
CA HIS A 305 6.77 -26.10 41.33
C HIS A 305 6.78 -24.63 41.76
N THR A 306 6.97 -23.77 40.77
CA THR A 306 6.79 -22.32 40.75
C THR A 306 5.80 -21.79 41.80
N ASP A 307 6.25 -20.78 42.55
CA ASP A 307 5.57 -20.03 43.60
C ASP A 307 4.10 -19.65 43.28
N ILE A 308 3.17 -20.55 43.58
CA ILE A 308 1.77 -20.24 43.80
C ILE A 308 1.47 -20.67 45.23
N ALA A 309 1.24 -19.69 46.11
CA ALA A 309 0.84 -19.95 47.49
C ALA A 309 -0.32 -20.97 47.52
N PRO A 310 -0.20 -22.08 48.29
CA PRO A 310 -1.27 -23.05 48.40
C PRO A 310 -2.38 -22.44 49.27
N ASP A 311 -3.63 -22.69 48.90
CA ASP A 311 -4.86 -22.31 49.62
C ASP A 311 -5.46 -20.91 49.34
N MET A 312 -5.44 -20.47 48.08
CA MET A 312 -6.29 -19.37 47.61
C MET A 312 -7.54 -19.95 46.93
N GLY A 313 -8.73 -19.56 47.40
CA GLY A 313 -10.03 -20.02 46.90
C GLY A 313 -10.21 -19.89 45.38
N PRO A 314 -11.16 -20.65 44.78
CA PRO A 314 -11.32 -20.77 43.32
C PRO A 314 -11.61 -19.43 42.62
N TYR A 315 -11.96 -18.38 43.36
CA TYR A 315 -12.30 -17.06 42.81
C TYR A 315 -11.22 -15.99 43.01
N VAL A 316 -10.26 -16.16 43.94
CA VAL A 316 -9.13 -15.23 44.15
C VAL A 316 -8.09 -15.33 43.03
N ARG A 317 -7.84 -16.54 42.51
CA ARG A 317 -6.85 -16.77 41.43
C ARG A 317 -7.23 -16.07 40.12
N PRO A 318 -8.47 -16.17 39.60
CA PRO A 318 -8.87 -15.45 38.40
C PRO A 318 -8.81 -13.93 38.54
N MET A 319 -9.03 -13.39 39.74
CA MET A 319 -8.96 -11.96 40.03
C MET A 319 -7.52 -11.42 40.01
N GLN A 320 -6.59 -12.09 40.70
CA GLN A 320 -5.18 -11.71 40.64
C GLN A 320 -4.58 -11.88 39.23
N TYR A 321 -5.08 -12.86 38.48
CA TYR A 321 -4.70 -13.05 37.08
C TYR A 321 -5.14 -11.86 36.21
N SER A 322 -6.42 -11.48 36.27
CA SER A 322 -6.99 -10.40 35.45
C SER A 322 -6.35 -9.04 35.74
N GLU A 323 -5.92 -8.78 36.98
CA GLU A 323 -5.17 -7.57 37.33
C GLU A 323 -3.83 -7.47 36.60
N ARG A 324 -3.14 -8.59 36.40
CA ARG A 324 -1.85 -8.65 35.69
C ARG A 324 -1.98 -8.79 34.17
N MET A 325 -3.18 -9.08 33.65
CA MET A 325 -3.41 -9.26 32.21
C MET A 325 -3.08 -8.00 31.42
N THR A 326 -3.46 -6.81 31.88
CA THR A 326 -3.17 -5.57 31.14
C THR A 326 -1.68 -5.37 30.92
N GLN A 327 -0.86 -5.55 31.95
CA GLN A 327 0.60 -5.42 31.81
C GLN A 327 1.17 -6.51 30.89
N ARG A 328 0.75 -7.77 31.06
CA ARG A 328 1.17 -8.88 30.18
C ARG A 328 0.82 -8.62 28.71
N ASN A 329 -0.36 -8.06 28.46
CA ASN A 329 -0.81 -7.70 27.13
C ASN A 329 0.08 -6.61 26.54
N ILE A 330 0.39 -5.57 27.31
CA ILE A 330 1.32 -4.50 26.90
C ILE A 330 2.69 -5.09 26.58
N ASP A 331 3.21 -5.98 27.42
CA ASP A 331 4.53 -6.60 27.24
C ASP A 331 4.56 -7.51 25.99
N ARG A 332 3.51 -8.30 25.75
CA ARG A 332 3.38 -9.13 24.54
C ARG A 332 3.30 -8.28 23.27
N ILE A 333 2.47 -7.24 23.28
CA ILE A 333 2.34 -6.32 22.15
C ILE A 333 3.68 -5.63 21.90
N ARG A 334 4.39 -5.23 22.95
CA ARG A 334 5.73 -4.64 22.85
C ARG A 334 6.72 -5.57 22.16
N HIS A 335 6.81 -6.81 22.63
CA HIS A 335 7.75 -7.78 22.08
C HIS A 335 7.54 -8.02 20.58
N GLU A 336 6.28 -8.18 20.15
CA GLU A 336 5.95 -8.41 18.74
C GLU A 336 6.17 -7.16 17.87
N LEU A 337 5.93 -5.97 18.41
CA LEU A 337 6.24 -4.71 17.75
C LEU A 337 7.74 -4.53 17.56
N GLU A 338 8.55 -4.73 18.59
CA GLU A 338 10.00 -4.61 18.52
C GLU A 338 10.57 -5.54 17.45
N GLY A 339 10.21 -6.83 17.50
CA GLY A 339 10.67 -7.80 16.50
C GLY A 339 10.23 -7.48 15.07
N SER A 340 8.97 -7.03 14.89
CA SER A 340 8.42 -6.74 13.57
C SER A 340 8.93 -5.42 13.00
N LEU A 341 9.03 -4.38 13.83
CA LEU A 341 9.46 -3.05 13.40
C LEU A 341 10.95 -3.02 13.11
N GLU A 342 11.81 -3.76 13.81
CA GLU A 342 13.21 -3.94 13.42
C GLU A 342 13.33 -4.53 12.02
N ALA A 343 12.52 -5.55 11.71
CA ALA A 343 12.47 -6.15 10.38
C ALA A 343 11.99 -5.15 9.32
N VAL A 344 10.99 -4.31 9.64
CA VAL A 344 10.45 -3.28 8.75
C VAL A 344 11.37 -2.08 8.57
N GLN A 345 12.09 -1.67 9.62
CA GLN A 345 13.04 -0.55 9.64
C GLN A 345 14.13 -0.77 8.58
N LEU A 346 14.54 -2.02 8.42
CA LEU A 346 15.52 -2.43 7.45
C LEU A 346 14.99 -2.47 6.03
N MET A 347 13.74 -2.15 5.73
CA MET A 347 13.18 -2.29 4.38
C MET A 347 12.61 -0.97 3.80
N ASP A 348 12.75 -0.79 2.48
CA ASP A 348 12.31 0.41 1.73
C ASP A 348 10.77 0.41 1.49
N TYR A 349 10.01 0.01 2.50
CA TYR A 349 8.56 -0.05 2.43
C TYR A 349 7.96 1.17 3.11
N ASP A 350 6.87 1.66 2.53
CA ASP A 350 6.01 2.65 3.17
C ASP A 350 5.26 1.96 4.31
N VAL A 351 5.40 2.49 5.53
CA VAL A 351 4.80 1.94 6.74
C VAL A 351 3.47 2.63 6.99
N LYS A 352 2.38 1.86 6.95
CA LYS A 352 1.04 2.33 7.28
C LYS A 352 0.54 1.63 8.54
N MET A 353 0.23 2.42 9.56
CA MET A 353 -0.30 1.94 10.83
C MET A 353 -1.73 2.40 11.03
N ARG A 354 -2.60 1.46 11.38
CA ARG A 354 -4.02 1.72 11.60
C ARG A 354 -4.56 0.80 12.68
N ILE A 355 -5.41 1.35 13.51
CA ILE A 355 -6.28 0.59 14.39
C ILE A 355 -7.65 0.49 13.72
N ARG A 356 -8.20 -0.71 13.65
CA ARG A 356 -9.52 -0.98 13.09
C ARG A 356 -10.42 -1.55 14.17
N ILE A 357 -11.66 -1.08 14.22
CA ILE A 357 -12.67 -1.58 15.15
C ILE A 357 -13.57 -2.56 14.38
N GLY A 358 -13.92 -3.69 15.00
CA GLY A 358 -14.59 -4.76 14.29
C GLY A 358 -14.83 -5.99 15.13
N GLN A 359 -14.71 -7.17 14.51
CA GLN A 359 -14.90 -8.45 15.18
C GLN A 359 -13.75 -9.40 14.83
N VAL A 360 -13.21 -10.09 15.83
CA VAL A 360 -12.25 -11.19 15.63
C VAL A 360 -13.01 -12.51 15.70
N GLY A 361 -13.09 -13.22 14.58
CA GLY A 361 -13.65 -14.56 14.51
C GLY A 361 -12.56 -15.62 14.60
N LEU A 362 -12.82 -16.70 15.34
CA LEU A 362 -11.96 -17.88 15.44
C LEU A 362 -12.40 -18.90 14.39
N LEU A 363 -11.48 -19.24 13.47
CA LEU A 363 -11.72 -20.17 12.35
C LEU A 363 -11.37 -21.61 12.73
N ILE A 364 -10.18 -21.80 13.32
CA ILE A 364 -9.65 -23.10 13.71
C ILE A 364 -9.04 -22.96 15.09
N TYR A 365 -9.36 -23.95 15.95
CA TYR A 365 -8.93 -24.04 17.34
C TYR A 365 -9.56 -22.95 18.25
N PRO A 366 -9.94 -23.26 19.51
CA PRO A 366 -9.91 -24.55 20.21
C PRO A 366 -11.23 -25.36 20.07
N LYS A 367 -11.16 -26.67 20.38
CA LYS A 367 -12.32 -27.59 20.31
C LYS A 367 -13.27 -27.46 21.50
N GLN A 368 -12.71 -27.24 22.69
CA GLN A 368 -13.47 -27.03 23.91
C GLN A 368 -14.21 -25.69 23.83
N THR A 369 -15.47 -25.69 24.28
CA THR A 369 -16.39 -24.56 24.13
C THR A 369 -16.43 -23.64 25.34
N VAL A 370 -15.78 -24.01 26.44
CA VAL A 370 -15.82 -23.26 27.70
C VAL A 370 -14.42 -23.21 28.29
N TRP A 371 -13.93 -22.02 28.63
CA TRP A 371 -12.59 -21.79 29.13
C TRP A 371 -12.61 -20.83 30.31
N GLU A 372 -11.72 -21.08 31.28
CA GLU A 372 -11.34 -20.02 32.22
C GLU A 372 -10.44 -19.01 31.50
N ILE A 373 -10.48 -17.76 31.97
CA ILE A 373 -9.76 -16.69 31.27
C ILE A 373 -8.24 -16.90 31.28
N ALA A 374 -7.70 -17.41 32.39
CA ALA A 374 -6.27 -17.67 32.53
C ALA A 374 -5.80 -18.77 31.57
N ASP A 375 -6.57 -19.86 31.48
CA ASP A 375 -6.24 -20.97 30.58
C ASP A 375 -6.35 -20.54 29.11
N LEU A 376 -7.38 -19.75 28.76
CA LEU A 376 -7.54 -19.25 27.40
C LEU A 376 -6.36 -18.35 27.01
N ASP A 377 -6.00 -17.38 27.86
CA ASP A 377 -4.95 -16.41 27.60
C ASP A 377 -3.52 -17.00 27.61
N THR A 378 -3.29 -18.10 28.31
CA THR A 378 -1.97 -18.77 28.36
C THR A 378 -1.83 -19.94 27.40
N ALA A 379 -2.88 -20.74 27.20
CA ALA A 379 -2.78 -21.98 26.43
C ALA A 379 -3.34 -21.86 25.01
N VAL A 380 -4.35 -21.01 24.78
CA VAL A 380 -5.05 -20.95 23.49
C VAL A 380 -4.63 -19.77 22.65
N ILE A 381 -4.67 -18.57 23.23
CA ILE A 381 -4.39 -17.31 22.53
C ILE A 381 -2.98 -17.28 21.91
N PRO A 382 -1.91 -17.74 22.59
CA PRO A 382 -0.56 -17.74 22.02
C PRO A 382 -0.24 -18.95 21.10
N ASP A 383 -1.16 -19.91 20.95
CA ASP A 383 -0.88 -21.14 20.19
C ASP A 383 -0.85 -20.84 18.68
N GLY A 384 0.27 -21.17 18.01
CA GLY A 384 0.44 -20.95 16.57
C GLY A 384 -0.54 -21.72 15.66
N ARG A 385 -1.32 -22.66 16.22
CA ARG A 385 -2.42 -23.34 15.51
C ARG A 385 -3.70 -22.51 15.46
N LEU A 386 -3.84 -21.50 16.32
CA LEU A 386 -5.00 -20.62 16.35
C LEU A 386 -5.09 -19.86 15.04
N ARG A 387 -6.16 -20.10 14.28
CA ARG A 387 -6.47 -19.29 13.09
C ARG A 387 -7.66 -18.41 13.40
N SER A 388 -7.50 -17.12 13.18
CA SER A 388 -8.57 -16.14 13.28
C SER A 388 -8.64 -15.26 12.04
N GLU A 389 -9.74 -14.55 11.91
CA GLU A 389 -9.91 -13.49 10.92
C GLU A 389 -10.51 -12.26 11.59
N PHE A 390 -10.05 -11.09 11.18
CA PHE A 390 -10.56 -9.82 11.67
C PHE A 390 -11.48 -9.19 10.62
N SER A 391 -12.74 -8.97 10.97
CA SER A 391 -13.70 -8.23 10.17
C SER A 391 -13.77 -6.79 10.66
N PRO A 392 -13.25 -5.80 9.92
CA PRO A 392 -13.38 -4.37 10.27
C PRO A 392 -14.80 -3.83 10.08
N TYR A 393 -15.69 -4.61 9.47
CA TYR A 393 -17.06 -4.21 9.16
C TYR A 393 -18.02 -4.76 10.21
N PHE A 394 -18.63 -3.86 10.96
CA PHE A 394 -19.59 -4.21 12.02
C PHE A 394 -20.90 -3.40 11.93
N ILE A 395 -20.94 -2.37 11.07
CA ILE A 395 -22.13 -1.56 10.82
C ILE A 395 -22.80 -2.06 9.54
N LYS A 396 -24.07 -2.50 9.67
CA LYS A 396 -24.83 -3.14 8.57
C LYS A 396 -25.76 -2.18 7.82
N SER A 397 -26.00 -0.98 8.36
CA SER A 397 -26.93 -0.01 7.75
C SER A 397 -26.33 1.39 7.76
N SER A 398 -26.61 2.15 6.70
CA SER A 398 -26.26 3.57 6.61
C SER A 398 -26.85 4.39 7.76
N GLY A 399 -28.03 4.02 8.26
CA GLY A 399 -28.67 4.68 9.40
C GLY A 399 -27.88 4.54 10.70
N THR A 400 -27.38 3.33 11.00
CA THR A 400 -26.51 3.10 12.16
C THR A 400 -25.15 3.79 12.00
N PHE A 401 -24.62 3.84 10.77
CA PHE A 401 -23.39 4.56 10.45
C PHE A 401 -23.51 6.07 10.72
N ALA A 402 -24.58 6.70 10.23
CA ALA A 402 -24.87 8.11 10.48
C ALA A 402 -25.20 8.42 11.95
N ALA A 403 -25.71 7.44 12.71
CA ALA A 403 -25.89 7.58 14.15
C ALA A 403 -24.56 7.53 14.91
N ALA A 404 -23.62 6.66 14.49
CA ALA A 404 -22.27 6.62 15.04
C ALA A 404 -21.52 7.91 14.77
N GLU A 405 -21.61 8.40 13.54
CA GLU A 405 -21.00 9.65 13.11
C GLU A 405 -21.43 10.83 14.00
N ARG A 406 -22.73 10.98 14.25
CA ARG A 406 -23.26 12.04 15.12
C ARG A 406 -22.81 11.95 16.58
N ARG A 407 -22.43 10.76 17.07
CA ARG A 407 -21.93 10.58 18.44
C ARG A 407 -20.43 10.78 18.55
N ILE A 408 -19.68 10.42 17.51
CA ILE A 408 -18.22 10.54 17.50
C ILE A 408 -17.81 11.97 17.17
N THR A 409 -18.58 12.67 16.32
CA THR A 409 -18.33 14.06 15.95
C THR A 409 -18.63 14.97 17.15
N PRO A 410 -17.65 15.75 17.66
CA PRO A 410 -17.89 16.67 18.77
C PRO A 410 -18.90 17.78 18.40
N PRO A 411 -19.67 18.29 19.37
CA PRO A 411 -20.66 19.34 19.13
C PRO A 411 -20.04 20.73 18.89
N ASP A 412 -18.78 20.95 19.30
CA ASP A 412 -18.08 22.21 19.11
C ASP A 412 -17.32 22.19 17.77
N ASN A 413 -17.82 22.96 16.80
CA ASN A 413 -17.38 23.12 15.40
C ASN A 413 -15.94 23.64 15.18
N GLY A 414 -14.98 23.31 16.05
CA GLY A 414 -13.56 23.67 15.88
C GLY A 414 -12.77 22.69 15.00
N GLU A 415 -13.25 21.46 14.83
CA GLU A 415 -12.56 20.40 14.10
C GLU A 415 -13.11 20.25 12.68
N GLN A 416 -12.20 20.35 11.70
CA GLN A 416 -12.52 20.22 10.29
C GLN A 416 -12.91 18.77 9.99
N SER A 417 -14.20 18.51 9.78
CA SER A 417 -14.63 17.36 8.99
C SER A 417 -14.11 17.56 7.57
N VAL A 418 -12.88 17.11 7.31
CA VAL A 418 -12.37 17.00 5.95
C VAL A 418 -12.96 15.73 5.39
N GLU A 419 -13.94 15.84 4.51
CA GLU A 419 -14.33 14.72 3.64
C GLU A 419 -13.18 14.53 2.65
N PRO A 420 -12.37 13.46 2.76
CA PRO A 420 -11.42 13.14 1.70
C PRO A 420 -12.23 12.78 0.46
N ASP A 421 -11.75 13.23 -0.70
CA ASP A 421 -12.29 12.81 -1.98
C ASP A 421 -12.39 11.29 -2.07
N GLU A 422 -13.37 10.82 -2.84
CA GLU A 422 -13.59 9.44 -3.21
C GLU A 422 -12.28 8.75 -3.65
N VAL A 423 -11.84 7.74 -2.90
CA VAL A 423 -10.60 6.99 -3.20
C VAL A 423 -10.96 5.63 -3.79
N TRP A 424 -10.32 5.31 -4.91
CA TRP A 424 -10.53 4.04 -5.62
C TRP A 424 -9.32 3.13 -5.44
N PHE A 425 -9.56 1.93 -4.93
CA PHE A 425 -8.59 0.86 -4.80
C PHE A 425 -8.82 -0.16 -5.91
N LEU A 426 -7.82 -0.35 -6.75
CA LEU A 426 -7.84 -1.26 -7.89
C LEU A 426 -6.85 -2.38 -7.63
N HIS A 427 -7.37 -3.60 -7.52
CA HIS A 427 -6.54 -4.79 -7.41
C HIS A 427 -6.32 -5.35 -8.80
N ILE A 428 -5.08 -5.25 -9.27
CA ILE A 428 -4.67 -5.70 -10.59
C ILE A 428 -3.72 -6.88 -10.48
N LEU A 429 -3.83 -7.80 -11.44
CA LEU A 429 -2.83 -8.80 -11.72
C LEU A 429 -1.91 -8.28 -12.81
N ARG A 430 -0.63 -8.19 -12.51
CA ARG A 430 0.41 -7.84 -13.47
C ARG A 430 1.21 -9.06 -13.86
N ARG A 431 1.52 -9.26 -15.13
CA ARG A 431 2.57 -10.19 -15.56
C ARG A 431 3.92 -9.48 -15.60
N ASP A 432 4.90 -10.02 -14.89
CA ASP A 432 6.26 -9.50 -14.92
C ASP A 432 6.90 -9.71 -16.31
N GLU A 433 7.49 -8.67 -16.89
CA GLU A 433 8.07 -8.72 -18.23
C GLU A 433 9.24 -9.72 -18.31
N GLU A 434 10.04 -9.85 -17.24
CA GLU A 434 11.22 -10.71 -17.21
C GLU A 434 10.90 -12.14 -16.78
N THR A 435 10.08 -12.32 -15.74
CA THR A 435 9.83 -13.65 -15.15
C THR A 435 8.56 -14.33 -15.65
N GLN A 436 7.67 -13.58 -16.31
CA GLN A 436 6.30 -14.02 -16.67
C GLN A 436 5.43 -14.42 -15.46
N GLU A 437 5.89 -14.16 -14.23
CA GLU A 437 5.12 -14.42 -13.01
C GLU A 437 4.03 -13.36 -12.83
N THR A 438 2.89 -13.79 -12.29
CA THR A 438 1.82 -12.87 -11.90
C THR A 438 2.07 -12.25 -10.53
N ILE A 439 2.05 -10.93 -10.47
CA ILE A 439 2.25 -10.11 -9.28
C ILE A 439 0.94 -9.39 -8.97
N ASN A 440 0.48 -9.49 -7.72
CA ASN A 440 -0.63 -8.70 -7.22
C ASN A 440 -0.16 -7.27 -6.92
N VAL A 441 -0.86 -6.28 -7.47
CA VAL A 441 -0.62 -4.87 -7.19
C VAL A 441 -1.92 -4.22 -6.77
N THR A 442 -1.87 -3.43 -5.70
CA THR A 442 -2.99 -2.61 -5.25
C THR A 442 -2.69 -1.16 -5.62
N LEU A 443 -3.54 -0.57 -6.45
CA LEU A 443 -3.45 0.83 -6.84
C LEU A 443 -4.48 1.63 -6.05
N GLU A 444 -4.01 2.65 -5.32
CA GLU A 444 -4.82 3.65 -4.66
C GLU A 444 -4.88 4.88 -5.58
N VAL A 445 -6.05 5.23 -6.10
CA VAL A 445 -6.24 6.25 -7.14
C VAL A 445 -7.29 7.26 -6.68
N THR A 446 -6.96 8.54 -6.82
CA THR A 446 -7.92 9.65 -6.70
C THR A 446 -8.18 10.23 -8.09
N PHE A 447 -9.38 10.76 -8.32
CA PHE A 447 -9.77 11.33 -9.62
C PHE A 447 -9.96 12.83 -9.53
N ARG A 448 -9.50 13.54 -10.56
CA ARG A 448 -9.66 14.98 -10.69
C ARG A 448 -11.11 15.33 -11.07
N SER A 449 -11.41 16.63 -11.08
CA SER A 449 -12.72 17.15 -11.50
C SER A 449 -13.05 16.86 -12.96
N ASP A 450 -12.04 16.69 -13.82
CA ASP A 450 -12.18 16.35 -15.24
C ASP A 450 -12.39 14.83 -15.49
N GLY A 451 -12.49 14.04 -14.43
CA GLY A 451 -12.66 12.58 -14.50
C GLY A 451 -11.37 11.82 -14.75
N ASN A 452 -10.24 12.48 -15.03
CA ASN A 452 -8.98 11.78 -15.23
C ASN A 452 -8.34 11.37 -13.90
N ALA A 453 -7.54 10.30 -13.93
CA ALA A 453 -6.76 9.89 -12.78
C ALA A 453 -5.86 11.06 -12.31
N GLY A 454 -5.95 11.38 -11.03
CA GLY A 454 -5.19 12.42 -10.34
C GLY A 454 -3.98 11.83 -9.63
N LEU A 455 -3.92 12.04 -8.31
CA LEU A 455 -2.89 11.43 -7.49
C LEU A 455 -3.17 9.93 -7.37
N TRP A 456 -2.14 9.12 -7.57
CA TRP A 456 -2.22 7.69 -7.41
C TRP A 456 -0.96 7.15 -6.74
N ASN A 457 -1.12 6.05 -6.00
CA ASN A 457 -0.05 5.29 -5.39
C ASN A 457 -0.22 3.82 -5.76
N GLY A 458 0.82 3.20 -6.31
CA GLY A 458 0.86 1.75 -6.48
C GLY A 458 1.64 1.10 -5.36
N LEU A 459 1.00 0.17 -4.63
CA LEU A 459 1.63 -0.67 -3.63
C LEU A 459 1.83 -2.07 -4.20
N VAL A 460 3.09 -2.42 -4.43
CA VAL A 460 3.49 -3.76 -4.88
C VAL A 460 3.84 -4.60 -3.68
N GLN A 461 3.41 -5.87 -3.69
CA GLN A 461 3.78 -6.85 -2.65
C GLN A 461 3.52 -6.28 -1.24
N GLN A 462 2.34 -5.69 -1.05
CA GLN A 462 1.92 -5.27 0.27
C GLN A 462 1.96 -6.48 1.20
N THR A 463 2.71 -6.34 2.28
CA THR A 463 2.78 -7.34 3.35
C THR A 463 2.22 -6.72 4.62
N THR A 464 1.65 -7.54 5.48
CA THR A 464 1.26 -7.12 6.83
C THR A 464 2.22 -7.79 7.81
N PRO A 465 3.44 -7.23 7.98
CA PRO A 465 4.45 -7.79 8.87
C PRO A 465 3.93 -8.02 10.28
N LEU A 466 3.02 -7.16 10.74
CA LEU A 466 2.42 -7.27 12.07
C LEU A 466 0.93 -6.98 12.05
N ASP A 467 0.15 -7.91 12.61
CA ASP A 467 -1.28 -7.78 12.87
C ASP A 467 -1.57 -8.17 14.33
N ILE A 468 -1.69 -7.17 15.20
CA ILE A 468 -2.04 -7.36 16.59
C ILE A 468 -3.56 -7.34 16.71
N ARG A 469 -4.15 -8.44 17.16
CA ARG A 469 -5.59 -8.59 17.34
C ARG A 469 -5.92 -8.67 18.81
N VAL A 470 -6.62 -7.67 19.31
CA VAL A 470 -7.11 -7.64 20.68
C VAL A 470 -8.55 -8.08 20.70
N ILE A 471 -8.75 -9.27 21.25
CA ILE A 471 -10.04 -9.95 21.30
C ILE A 471 -10.77 -9.48 22.55
N SER A 472 -11.95 -8.91 22.35
CA SER A 472 -12.85 -8.60 23.44
C SER A 472 -13.74 -9.80 23.71
N SER A 473 -13.68 -10.34 24.93
CA SER A 473 -14.59 -11.41 25.35
C SER A 473 -15.89 -10.90 25.97
N GLU A 474 -15.86 -9.74 26.64
CA GLU A 474 -17.04 -9.18 27.30
C GLU A 474 -17.87 -8.30 26.38
N ARG A 475 -17.19 -7.51 25.54
CA ARG A 475 -17.85 -6.58 24.63
C ARG A 475 -18.09 -7.17 23.25
N ARG A 476 -19.01 -6.57 22.50
CA ARG A 476 -19.43 -7.03 21.17
C ARG A 476 -18.37 -6.79 20.10
N LEU A 477 -17.55 -5.76 20.28
CA LEU A 477 -16.53 -5.35 19.32
C LEU A 477 -15.12 -5.62 19.86
N SER A 478 -14.30 -6.21 18.99
CA SER A 478 -12.86 -6.34 19.14
C SER A 478 -12.15 -5.30 18.28
N TRP A 479 -10.83 -5.26 18.32
CA TRP A 479 -10.06 -4.37 17.44
C TRP A 479 -8.74 -5.00 17.04
N ALA A 480 -8.17 -4.48 15.96
CA ALA A 480 -6.88 -4.91 15.45
C ALA A 480 -6.00 -3.70 15.16
N TRP A 481 -4.72 -3.78 15.49
CA TRP A 481 -3.70 -2.85 15.07
C TRP A 481 -2.79 -3.51 14.06
N THR A 482 -2.82 -2.98 12.84
CA THR A 482 -2.04 -3.49 11.72
C THR A 482 -0.89 -2.54 11.41
N VAL A 483 0.30 -3.09 11.25
CA VAL A 483 1.43 -2.44 10.58
C VAL A 483 1.51 -3.08 9.20
N SER A 484 1.21 -2.32 8.16
CA SER A 484 1.37 -2.76 6.78
C SER A 484 2.54 -2.05 6.12
N ALA A 485 3.26 -2.80 5.31
CA ALA A 485 4.44 -2.36 4.60
C ALA A 485 4.22 -2.61 3.10
N GLY A 486 4.34 -1.57 2.27
CA GLY A 486 4.25 -1.71 0.82
C GLY A 486 5.37 -0.98 0.08
N LYS A 487 5.87 -1.54 -1.03
CA LYS A 487 6.85 -0.85 -1.85
C LYS A 487 6.13 0.06 -2.86
N ARG A 488 6.55 1.33 -2.93
CA ARG A 488 6.01 2.28 -3.92
C ARG A 488 6.44 1.91 -5.33
N HIS A 489 5.50 1.98 -6.26
CA HIS A 489 5.75 1.75 -7.68
C HIS A 489 6.43 2.98 -8.33
N SER A 490 7.23 2.75 -9.37
CA SER A 490 7.78 3.81 -10.23
C SER A 490 6.77 4.32 -11.26
N ASP A 491 6.79 5.62 -11.57
CA ASP A 491 5.89 6.29 -12.53
C ASP A 491 6.00 5.86 -14.00
N GLN A 492 7.01 5.06 -14.36
CA GLN A 492 7.24 4.58 -15.73
C GLN A 492 6.72 3.16 -15.98
N SER A 493 6.02 2.57 -15.01
CA SER A 493 5.64 1.16 -15.06
C SER A 493 4.35 0.89 -15.86
N LEU A 494 4.05 -0.40 -16.08
CA LEU A 494 2.82 -0.85 -16.75
C LEU A 494 1.57 -0.39 -15.98
N GLU A 495 1.63 -0.34 -14.66
CA GLU A 495 0.58 0.17 -13.78
C GLU A 495 0.36 1.66 -14.00
N ALA A 496 1.42 2.44 -14.17
CA ALA A 496 1.28 3.86 -14.49
C ALA A 496 0.57 4.05 -15.84
N LYS A 497 0.88 3.20 -16.85
CA LYS A 497 0.16 3.20 -18.13
C LYS A 497 -1.31 2.82 -17.95
N PHE A 498 -1.58 1.80 -17.14
CA PHE A 498 -2.95 1.39 -16.80
C PHE A 498 -3.71 2.51 -16.09
N VAL A 499 -3.14 3.16 -15.08
CA VAL A 499 -3.76 4.28 -14.36
C VAL A 499 -4.09 5.45 -15.28
N ARG A 500 -3.21 5.77 -16.23
CA ARG A 500 -3.46 6.83 -17.23
C ARG A 500 -4.62 6.51 -18.18
N SER A 501 -4.98 5.24 -18.32
CA SER A 501 -6.15 4.81 -19.11
C SER A 501 -7.46 4.86 -18.32
N LEU A 502 -7.40 5.07 -17.00
CA LEU A 502 -8.59 5.16 -16.15
C LEU A 502 -9.28 6.51 -16.36
N HIS A 503 -10.62 6.45 -16.42
CA HIS A 503 -11.45 7.63 -16.49
C HIS A 503 -12.69 7.44 -15.63
N LEU A 504 -13.05 8.46 -14.88
CA LEU A 504 -14.22 8.48 -14.00
C LEU A 504 -15.27 9.42 -14.60
N GLN A 505 -16.33 8.84 -15.12
CA GLN A 505 -17.47 9.60 -15.63
C GLN A 505 -18.35 10.02 -14.46
N LYS A 506 -18.43 11.34 -14.21
CA LYS A 506 -19.30 11.93 -13.18
C LYS A 506 -20.57 12.47 -13.85
N GLU A 507 -21.73 11.92 -13.50
CA GLU A 507 -23.04 12.46 -13.88
C GLU A 507 -23.71 13.08 -12.67
N SER A 508 -24.27 14.29 -12.84
CA SER A 508 -24.96 15.00 -11.74
C SER A 508 -26.11 14.16 -11.18
N GLY A 509 -26.06 13.85 -9.88
CA GLY A 509 -27.09 13.08 -9.19
C GLY A 509 -27.01 11.56 -9.35
N ARG A 510 -25.92 11.03 -9.95
CA ARG A 510 -25.64 9.58 -10.05
C ARG A 510 -24.28 9.24 -9.45
N ASP A 511 -24.10 7.98 -9.07
CA ASP A 511 -22.79 7.46 -8.68
C ASP A 511 -21.81 7.53 -9.86
N SER A 512 -20.56 7.88 -9.56
CA SER A 512 -19.47 7.94 -10.53
C SER A 512 -19.22 6.57 -11.19
N ILE A 513 -19.05 6.53 -12.51
CA ILE A 513 -18.79 5.30 -13.27
C ILE A 513 -17.31 5.23 -13.64
N LEU A 514 -16.62 4.18 -13.20
CA LEU A 514 -15.22 3.93 -13.54
C LEU A 514 -15.10 3.25 -14.91
N HIS A 515 -14.37 3.86 -15.83
CA HIS A 515 -13.96 3.29 -17.10
C HIS A 515 -12.50 2.85 -17.02
N PHE A 516 -12.20 1.65 -17.50
CA PHE A 516 -10.86 1.08 -17.52
C PHE A 516 -10.63 0.22 -18.76
N ALA A 517 -9.37 -0.01 -19.13
CA ALA A 517 -9.00 -0.92 -20.19
C ALA A 517 -7.94 -1.92 -19.67
N ASN A 518 -8.25 -3.21 -19.74
CA ASN A 518 -7.28 -4.25 -19.47
C ASN A 518 -6.23 -4.31 -20.59
N THR A 519 -5.07 -4.88 -20.29
CA THR A 519 -4.03 -5.20 -21.28
C THR A 519 -3.64 -6.68 -21.14
N ASP A 520 -2.77 -7.18 -22.01
CA ASP A 520 -2.25 -8.55 -21.88
C ASP A 520 -1.41 -8.72 -20.60
N ASP A 521 -0.78 -7.64 -20.15
CA ASP A 521 0.12 -7.64 -19.00
C ASP A 521 -0.54 -7.16 -17.70
N VAL A 522 -1.67 -6.46 -17.76
CA VAL A 522 -2.38 -5.90 -16.59
C VAL A 522 -3.87 -6.19 -16.67
N GLN A 523 -4.39 -6.91 -15.69
CA GLN A 523 -5.80 -7.27 -15.58
C GLN A 523 -6.41 -6.79 -14.27
N LEU A 524 -7.49 -6.01 -14.35
CA LEU A 524 -8.29 -5.63 -13.19
C LEU A 524 -9.13 -6.81 -12.68
N ARG A 525 -9.11 -7.06 -11.37
CA ARG A 525 -9.85 -8.15 -10.72
C ARG A 525 -10.87 -7.69 -9.71
N HIS A 526 -10.49 -6.72 -8.88
CA HIS A 526 -11.37 -6.17 -7.86
C HIS A 526 -11.27 -4.66 -7.84
N VAL A 527 -12.41 -4.04 -7.62
CA VAL A 527 -12.52 -2.60 -7.41
C VAL A 527 -13.15 -2.37 -6.05
N ARG A 528 -12.57 -1.46 -5.29
CA ARG A 528 -13.09 -1.04 -4.01
C ARG A 528 -13.09 0.48 -3.97
N ARG A 529 -14.24 1.08 -3.72
CA ARG A 529 -14.39 2.53 -3.57
C ARG A 529 -14.57 2.84 -2.10
N GLU A 530 -13.71 3.68 -1.57
CA GLU A 530 -13.80 4.21 -0.20
C GLU A 530 -14.31 5.66 -0.24
N LYS A 531 -15.46 5.91 0.38
CA LYS A 531 -15.90 7.25 0.75
C LYS A 531 -15.59 7.45 2.23
N LYS A 532 -14.76 8.45 2.53
CA LYS A 532 -14.21 8.66 3.87
C LYS A 532 -14.80 9.89 4.51
N LYS A 533 -14.88 9.84 5.82
CA LYS A 533 -15.06 11.03 6.66
C LYS A 533 -14.03 10.99 7.76
N LEU A 534 -13.25 12.06 7.87
CA LEU A 534 -12.22 12.19 8.89
C LEU A 534 -12.74 13.05 10.03
N ILE A 535 -12.63 12.53 11.24
CA ILE A 535 -12.91 13.23 12.48
C ILE A 535 -11.59 13.24 13.25
N VAL A 536 -10.93 14.40 13.27
CA VAL A 536 -9.76 14.61 14.12
C VAL A 536 -10.25 14.84 15.53
N ARG A 537 -9.65 14.19 16.52
CA ARG A 537 -9.94 14.36 17.94
C ARG A 537 -8.65 14.23 18.73
N ASP A 538 -8.22 15.34 19.34
CA ASP A 538 -6.90 15.46 19.97
C ASP A 538 -5.77 15.06 18.99
N GLN A 539 -5.07 13.96 19.27
CA GLN A 539 -3.97 13.39 18.49
C GLN A 539 -4.40 12.24 17.55
N TRP A 540 -5.69 11.92 17.53
CA TRP A 540 -6.25 10.80 16.79
C TRP A 540 -7.09 11.29 15.62
N THR A 541 -6.87 10.69 14.46
CA THR A 541 -7.75 10.82 13.31
C THR A 541 -8.61 9.57 13.23
N ILE A 542 -9.90 9.74 13.48
CA ILE A 542 -10.92 8.69 13.31
C ILE A 542 -11.42 8.76 11.87
N GLU A 543 -11.25 7.67 11.14
CA GLU A 543 -11.69 7.51 9.75
C GLU A 543 -12.93 6.62 9.74
N MET A 544 -14.08 7.22 9.41
CA MET A 544 -15.31 6.52 9.11
C MET A 544 -15.36 6.26 7.60
N THR A 545 -15.53 5.00 7.19
CA THR A 545 -15.45 4.64 5.77
C THR A 545 -16.69 3.87 5.32
N GLU A 546 -17.32 4.34 4.25
CA GLU A 546 -18.22 3.55 3.41
C GLU A 546 -17.40 2.91 2.29
N GLU A 547 -17.43 1.59 2.22
CA GLU A 547 -16.68 0.79 1.25
C GLU A 547 -17.65 0.07 0.31
N ALA A 548 -17.60 0.39 -0.97
CA ALA A 548 -18.33 -0.30 -2.02
C ALA A 548 -17.39 -1.24 -2.79
N PHE A 549 -17.82 -2.48 -3.02
CA PHE A 549 -17.00 -3.54 -3.61
C PHE A 549 -17.58 -4.00 -4.95
N TRP A 550 -16.70 -4.24 -5.91
CA TRP A 550 -17.01 -4.93 -7.16
C TRP A 550 -15.99 -6.04 -7.39
N THR A 551 -16.48 -7.24 -7.67
CA THR A 551 -15.67 -8.41 -8.00
C THR A 551 -15.93 -8.79 -9.45
N MET A 552 -14.87 -8.82 -10.25
CA MET A 552 -14.99 -9.17 -11.67
C MET A 552 -14.93 -10.68 -11.84
N GLU A 553 -16.10 -11.32 -11.99
CA GLU A 553 -16.18 -12.77 -12.19
C GLU A 553 -15.58 -13.23 -13.53
N LYS A 554 -15.64 -12.36 -14.55
CA LYS A 554 -15.10 -12.64 -15.89
C LYS A 554 -14.01 -11.61 -16.24
N PRO A 555 -12.88 -12.05 -16.81
CA PRO A 555 -11.88 -11.13 -17.32
C PRO A 555 -12.45 -10.34 -18.50
N PHE A 556 -12.28 -9.02 -18.49
CA PHE A 556 -12.64 -8.17 -19.61
C PHE A 556 -11.67 -8.37 -20.78
N MET A 557 -12.17 -8.17 -22.01
CA MET A 557 -11.34 -8.23 -23.22
C MET A 557 -10.20 -7.19 -23.14
N PRO A 558 -8.96 -7.57 -23.47
CA PRO A 558 -7.84 -6.62 -23.54
C PRO A 558 -8.09 -5.49 -24.53
N TYR A 559 -7.55 -4.31 -24.22
CA TYR A 559 -7.54 -3.09 -25.05
C TYR A 559 -8.92 -2.48 -25.36
N GLN A 560 -10.00 -3.01 -24.80
CA GLN A 560 -11.32 -2.42 -24.86
C GLN A 560 -11.57 -1.55 -23.62
N ILE A 561 -12.18 -0.38 -23.81
CA ILE A 561 -12.66 0.46 -22.70
C ILE A 561 -13.94 -0.18 -22.17
N ASN A 562 -13.93 -0.52 -20.87
CA ASN A 562 -15.05 -1.17 -20.19
C ASN A 562 -15.56 -0.25 -19.07
N PRO A 563 -16.87 0.08 -19.07
CA PRO A 563 -17.48 0.82 -17.98
C PRO A 563 -17.90 -0.12 -16.85
N LEU A 564 -17.59 0.25 -15.61
CA LEU A 564 -18.07 -0.42 -14.40
C LEU A 564 -19.48 0.05 -14.06
N ASN A 565 -20.46 -0.41 -14.85
CA ASN A 565 -21.87 -0.02 -14.71
C ASN A 565 -22.66 -0.92 -13.75
N GLU A 566 -22.08 -2.05 -13.35
CA GLU A 566 -22.73 -2.96 -12.42
C GLU A 566 -22.80 -2.31 -11.02
N PRO A 567 -23.91 -2.49 -10.29
CA PRO A 567 -23.97 -2.04 -8.91
C PRO A 567 -22.92 -2.79 -8.07
N PRO A 568 -22.41 -2.19 -6.99
CA PRO A 568 -21.48 -2.88 -6.11
C PRO A 568 -22.13 -4.15 -5.58
N SER A 569 -21.38 -5.24 -5.57
CA SER A 569 -21.83 -6.52 -5.00
C SER A 569 -22.14 -6.37 -3.51
N GLN A 570 -21.47 -5.41 -2.86
CA GLN A 570 -21.66 -5.12 -1.46
C GLN A 570 -21.26 -3.69 -1.11
N VAL A 571 -21.98 -3.11 -0.14
CA VAL A 571 -21.58 -1.89 0.58
C VAL A 571 -21.40 -2.22 2.05
N LEU A 572 -20.26 -1.85 2.61
CA LEU A 572 -19.88 -2.06 4.00
C LEU A 572 -19.46 -0.76 4.65
N TYR A 573 -19.51 -0.75 5.98
CA TYR A 573 -19.13 0.40 6.78
C TYR A 573 -18.10 -0.04 7.80
N SER A 574 -16.96 0.65 7.83
CA SER A 574 -15.86 0.39 8.73
C SER A 574 -15.50 1.63 9.54
N LEU A 575 -14.86 1.39 10.68
CA LEU A 575 -14.23 2.43 11.48
C LEU A 575 -12.78 2.08 11.69
N SER A 576 -11.91 3.05 11.41
CA SER A 576 -10.51 2.97 11.77
C SER A 576 -10.06 4.25 12.47
N MET A 577 -8.93 4.18 13.15
CA MET A 577 -8.27 5.34 13.72
C MET A 577 -6.76 5.19 13.57
N TYR A 578 -6.09 6.32 13.46
CA TYR A 578 -4.63 6.40 13.39
C TYR A 578 -4.17 7.73 13.95
N ARG A 579 -2.87 7.87 14.15
CA ARG A 579 -2.26 9.14 14.54
C ARG A 579 -1.56 9.77 13.35
N ASP A 580 -1.65 11.09 13.23
CA ASP A 580 -0.95 11.82 12.17
C ASP A 580 0.58 11.78 12.37
N SER A 581 1.03 11.68 13.63
CA SER A 581 2.44 11.45 13.98
C SER A 581 2.96 10.14 13.38
N TRP A 582 2.14 9.09 13.31
CA TRP A 582 2.54 7.83 12.68
C TRP A 582 2.79 7.99 11.18
N LYS A 583 1.97 8.80 10.51
CA LYS A 583 2.14 9.05 9.08
C LYS A 583 3.37 9.92 8.80
N SER A 584 3.64 10.92 9.64
CA SER A 584 4.75 11.85 9.42
C SER A 584 6.11 11.26 9.84
N ARG A 585 6.20 10.69 11.04
CA ARG A 585 7.45 10.19 11.64
C ARG A 585 7.99 8.93 10.97
N PHE A 586 7.12 8.02 10.53
CA PHE A 586 7.53 6.74 9.94
C PHE A 586 7.56 6.78 8.40
N SER A 587 7.44 7.97 7.80
CA SER A 587 7.51 8.18 6.35
C SER A 587 8.91 8.39 5.80
N GLU A 588 9.96 8.16 6.59
CA GLU A 588 11.35 8.32 6.14
C GLU A 588 11.78 7.23 5.15
N ASN A 589 11.29 6.00 5.35
CA ASN A 589 11.72 4.80 4.62
C ASN A 589 11.74 4.95 3.09
N PRO A 590 10.75 5.60 2.43
CA PRO A 590 10.75 5.83 0.98
C PRO A 590 11.83 6.79 0.47
N TYR A 591 12.42 7.64 1.33
CA TYR A 591 13.42 8.64 0.97
C TYR A 591 14.85 8.19 1.30
N LEU A 592 14.99 7.01 1.89
CA LEU A 592 16.28 6.44 2.26
C LEU A 592 17.08 6.03 1.02
N GLY A 593 18.36 6.39 1.03
CA GLY A 593 19.33 5.92 0.05
C GLY A 593 19.63 4.42 0.21
N LEU A 594 20.47 3.89 -0.68
CA LEU A 594 20.82 2.47 -0.68
C LEU A 594 21.44 2.05 0.65
N GLY A 595 20.83 1.06 1.31
CA GLY A 595 21.30 0.54 2.60
C GLY A 595 21.07 1.47 3.79
N GLN A 596 20.38 2.60 3.61
CA GLN A 596 20.05 3.48 4.72
C GLN A 596 18.91 2.94 5.59
N VAL A 597 18.91 3.30 6.86
CA VAL A 597 17.85 2.96 7.83
C VAL A 597 17.25 4.27 8.34
N PRO A 598 15.95 4.30 8.65
CA PRO A 598 15.29 5.48 9.20
C PRO A 598 15.81 5.80 10.60
N THR A 599 15.54 7.01 11.06
CA THR A 599 16.01 7.52 12.35
C THR A 599 15.15 7.11 13.54
N TRP A 600 13.93 6.63 13.29
CA TRP A 600 13.04 6.13 14.33
C TRP A 600 13.45 4.74 14.81
N GLU A 601 13.16 4.43 16.06
CA GLU A 601 13.39 3.13 16.69
C GLU A 601 12.08 2.51 17.19
N PRO A 602 11.97 1.19 17.37
CA PRO A 602 10.77 0.59 17.96
C PRO A 602 10.39 1.18 19.33
N GLU A 603 11.36 1.60 20.14
CA GLU A 603 11.12 2.23 21.45
C GLU A 603 10.27 3.51 21.37
N ASP A 604 10.31 4.18 20.22
CA ASP A 604 9.58 5.41 19.97
C ASP A 604 8.06 5.23 20.06
N PHE A 605 7.58 4.01 19.88
CA PHE A 605 6.17 3.62 19.96
C PHE A 605 5.67 3.43 21.40
N PHE A 606 6.56 3.42 22.39
CA PHE A 606 6.22 3.15 23.79
C PHE A 606 6.39 4.36 24.70
N LYS A 607 6.99 5.43 24.20
CA LYS A 607 7.31 6.63 24.97
C LYS A 607 6.42 7.80 24.55
N GLY A 608 6.16 8.71 25.49
CA GLY A 608 5.46 9.95 25.24
C GLY A 608 3.96 9.75 24.97
N GLU A 609 3.42 10.52 24.03
CA GLU A 609 2.00 10.48 23.73
C GLU A 609 1.59 9.23 22.95
N GLU A 610 2.52 8.60 22.23
CA GLU A 610 2.34 7.39 21.40
C GLU A 610 2.24 6.07 22.19
N ALA A 611 2.38 6.14 23.52
CA ALA A 611 2.34 4.97 24.38
C ALA A 611 1.09 4.10 24.18
N ILE A 612 1.29 2.78 24.19
CA ILE A 612 0.24 1.77 24.03
C ILE A 612 -0.91 1.97 25.01
N GLU A 613 -0.62 2.35 26.27
CA GLU A 613 -1.66 2.58 27.29
C GLU A 613 -2.69 3.61 26.84
N LYS A 614 -2.24 4.76 26.34
CA LYS A 614 -3.11 5.82 25.80
C LYS A 614 -3.89 5.35 24.57
N THR A 615 -3.28 4.48 23.77
CA THR A 615 -3.93 3.84 22.63
C THR A 615 -5.06 2.90 23.08
N LEU A 616 -4.84 2.08 24.11
CA LEU A 616 -5.86 1.21 24.67
C LEU A 616 -7.05 2.02 25.23
N GLU A 617 -6.78 3.12 25.92
CA GLU A 617 -7.79 4.04 26.44
C GLU A 617 -8.64 4.65 25.32
N ALA A 618 -8.01 5.23 24.30
CA ALA A 618 -8.70 5.87 23.17
C ALA A 618 -9.58 4.87 22.39
N VAL A 619 -9.06 3.67 22.13
CA VAL A 619 -9.82 2.61 21.45
C VAL A 619 -11.02 2.16 22.30
N SER A 620 -10.82 2.00 23.61
CA SER A 620 -11.89 1.63 24.54
C SER A 620 -13.01 2.68 24.56
N GLU A 621 -12.67 3.97 24.56
CA GLU A 621 -13.64 5.06 24.51
C GLU A 621 -14.46 5.02 23.21
N VAL A 622 -13.81 5.03 22.05
CA VAL A 622 -14.49 5.05 20.74
C VAL A 622 -15.36 3.83 20.55
N ARG A 623 -14.89 2.65 20.95
CA ARG A 623 -15.69 1.43 20.93
C ARG A 623 -16.92 1.53 21.82
N SER A 624 -16.79 2.08 23.03
CA SER A 624 -17.92 2.22 23.96
C SER A 624 -19.03 3.10 23.38
N LEU A 625 -18.66 4.20 22.72
CA LEU A 625 -19.60 5.10 22.04
C LEU A 625 -20.39 4.38 20.94
N ILE A 626 -19.70 3.54 20.17
CA ILE A 626 -20.29 2.76 19.08
C ILE A 626 -21.20 1.66 19.62
N GLU A 627 -20.77 0.91 20.63
CA GLU A 627 -21.55 -0.18 21.18
C GLU A 627 -22.88 0.30 21.77
N GLY A 628 -22.91 1.51 22.35
CA GLY A 628 -24.15 2.11 22.84
C GLY A 628 -25.18 2.46 21.76
N LEU A 629 -24.91 2.22 20.47
CA LEU A 629 -25.86 2.39 19.36
C LEU A 629 -26.67 1.12 19.07
N TYR A 630 -26.25 -0.02 19.61
CA TYR A 630 -26.85 -1.35 19.45
C TYR A 630 -27.36 -1.91 20.78
#